data_AF-A0A1C6GJP5-F1
#
_entry.id   AF-A0A1C6GJP5-F1
#
_cell.length_a   1.000
_cell.length_b   1.000
_cell.length_c   1.000
_cell.angle_alpha   90.00
_cell.angle_beta   90.00
_cell.angle_gamma   90.00
#
_symmetry.space_group_name_H-M   'P 1'
#
loop_
_entity.id
_entity.type
_entity.pdbx_description
1 polymer ?
#
loop_
_entity_poly.entity_id
_entity_poly.type
_entity_poly.pdbx_seq_one_letter_code
_entity_poly.pdbx_strand_id
1 'polypeptide(L)'
;MNKVDKLLDLIKAIIFSKFKQRVFKGERYDIKYVLERNKNSKDLIIVFTSCTKVGQKARYNYVRTLDKYKCNKLFILDDFGFDKRGAYYLGENGNFGIEKDVELLIDKTICNLNTNKNIFIGSSKGGYAALYFGIKQNESIIITGAPQYNLGNYLNLPGHKDILKYIMWKIDLDSIDYLNNLMKKSINKYLENSNKIYIHYSIKEETYESDIKDLISLLDNKEIEVHKDIKEYKYHSELTRFFPQYIKNILDEVIM
;
A
#
# COMPACT_ATOMS: atom_id res chain seq x y z
N MET A 1 2.82 -19.69 7.53
CA MET A 1 4.12 -19.07 7.86
C MET A 1 4.42 -19.34 9.32
N ASN A 2 5.53 -20.01 9.61
CA ASN A 2 5.88 -20.39 10.99
C ASN A 2 6.47 -19.18 11.76
N LYS A 3 6.72 -19.33 13.08
CA LYS A 3 7.29 -18.25 13.91
C LYS A 3 8.70 -17.86 13.47
N VAL A 4 9.48 -18.81 12.95
CA VAL A 4 10.86 -18.61 12.47
C VAL A 4 10.89 -17.70 11.25
N ASP A 5 10.02 -17.95 10.27
CA ASP A 5 9.87 -17.11 9.08
C ASP A 5 9.55 -15.66 9.44
N LYS A 6 8.61 -15.44 10.37
CA LYS A 6 8.25 -14.10 10.84
C LYS A 6 9.44 -13.39 11.50
N LEU A 7 10.29 -14.12 12.23
CA LEU A 7 11.49 -13.57 12.85
C LEU A 7 12.54 -13.22 11.79
N LEU A 8 12.75 -14.07 10.79
CA LEU A 8 13.67 -13.80 9.68
C LEU A 8 13.23 -12.57 8.87
N ASP A 9 11.92 -12.46 8.58
CA ASP A 9 11.34 -11.29 7.92
C ASP A 9 11.58 -10.01 8.74
N LEU A 10 11.41 -10.08 10.07
CA LEU A 10 11.67 -8.97 10.98
C LEU A 10 13.14 -8.55 10.97
N ILE A 11 14.06 -9.50 11.17
CA ILE A 11 15.51 -9.24 11.19
C ILE A 11 15.93 -8.60 9.88
N LYS A 12 15.47 -9.15 8.75
CA LYS A 12 15.80 -8.61 7.43
C LYS A 12 15.28 -7.19 7.25
N ALA A 13 14.03 -6.90 7.63
CA ALA A 13 13.48 -5.55 7.55
C ALA A 13 14.25 -4.54 8.42
N ILE A 14 14.71 -4.96 9.61
CA ILE A 14 15.54 -4.12 10.50
C ILE A 14 16.89 -3.80 9.85
N ILE A 15 17.60 -4.81 9.33
CA ILE A 15 18.88 -4.63 8.63
C ILE A 15 18.68 -3.72 7.41
N PHE A 16 17.61 -3.97 6.65
CA PHE A 16 17.25 -3.20 5.46
C PHE A 16 17.06 -1.71 5.78
N SER A 17 16.27 -1.41 6.82
CA SER A 17 16.09 -0.03 7.29
C SER A 17 17.40 0.59 7.79
N LYS A 18 18.18 -0.13 8.59
CA LYS A 18 19.41 0.43 9.18
C LYS A 18 20.47 0.82 8.15
N PHE A 19 20.64 0.04 7.08
CA PHE A 19 21.76 0.21 6.16
C PHE A 19 21.40 0.81 4.80
N LYS A 20 20.15 0.72 4.36
CA LYS A 20 19.76 1.16 3.01
C LYS A 20 18.80 2.34 2.98
N GLN A 21 18.22 2.72 4.13
CA GLN A 21 17.23 3.78 4.19
C GLN A 21 17.83 5.13 3.82
N ARG A 22 17.07 5.86 3.01
CA ARG A 22 17.31 7.22 2.56
C ARG A 22 16.11 8.08 2.93
N VAL A 23 16.31 9.39 2.83
CA VAL A 23 15.25 10.38 3.02
C VAL A 23 15.13 11.18 1.73
N PHE A 24 13.93 11.20 1.18
CA PHE A 24 13.55 12.08 0.10
C PHE A 24 13.04 13.37 0.71
N LYS A 25 13.63 14.49 0.29
CA LYS A 25 13.18 15.83 0.68
C LYS A 25 12.02 16.23 -0.22
N GLY A 26 10.80 16.04 0.29
CA GLY A 26 9.59 16.54 -0.35
C GLY A 26 9.49 18.06 -0.22
N GLU A 27 8.42 18.62 -0.75
CA GLU A 27 8.10 20.04 -0.63
C GLU A 27 7.76 20.41 0.82
N ARG A 28 7.10 19.51 1.55
CA ARG A 28 6.68 19.75 2.94
C ARG A 28 7.14 18.69 3.93
N TYR A 29 7.26 17.44 3.49
CA TYR A 29 7.56 16.29 4.34
C TYR A 29 8.77 15.51 3.85
N ASP A 30 9.55 15.02 4.82
CA ASP A 30 10.64 14.08 4.59
C ASP A 30 10.08 12.66 4.46
N ILE A 31 10.24 12.04 3.29
CA ILE A 31 9.76 10.67 3.05
C ILE A 31 10.91 9.68 3.20
N LYS A 32 10.79 8.72 4.12
CA LYS A 32 11.78 7.64 4.28
C LYS A 32 11.53 6.53 3.28
N TYR A 33 12.57 6.14 2.55
CA TYR A 33 12.46 5.11 1.52
C TYR A 33 13.75 4.30 1.38
N VAL A 34 13.65 3.16 0.70
CA VAL A 34 14.79 2.42 0.19
C VAL A 34 14.60 2.22 -1.30
N LEU A 35 15.63 2.53 -2.08
CA LEU A 35 15.65 2.27 -3.52
C LEU A 35 16.75 1.27 -3.85
N GLU A 36 16.35 0.06 -4.24
CA GLU A 36 17.24 -0.93 -4.83
C GLU A 36 17.22 -0.75 -6.35
N ARG A 37 18.39 -0.50 -6.95
CA ARG A 37 18.51 -0.32 -8.39
C ARG A 37 19.04 -1.58 -9.05
N ASN A 38 18.46 -1.96 -10.18
CA ASN A 38 19.04 -2.91 -11.11
C ASN A 38 19.17 -2.24 -12.49
N LYS A 39 20.40 -1.99 -12.93
CA LYS A 39 20.68 -1.35 -14.23
C LYS A 39 20.21 -2.17 -15.43
N ASN A 40 20.00 -3.47 -15.24
CA ASN A 40 19.62 -4.40 -16.30
C ASN A 40 18.10 -4.62 -16.37
N SER A 41 17.30 -3.85 -15.63
CA SER A 41 15.84 -3.96 -15.62
C SER A 41 15.22 -2.57 -15.67
N LYS A 42 14.16 -2.44 -16.48
CA LYS A 42 13.29 -1.26 -16.52
C LYS A 42 11.99 -1.46 -15.75
N ASP A 43 11.85 -2.59 -15.05
CA ASP A 43 10.71 -2.84 -14.18
C ASP A 43 10.99 -2.21 -12.81
N LEU A 44 9.96 -1.62 -12.22
CA LEU A 44 10.00 -1.03 -10.89
C LEU A 44 8.86 -1.58 -10.03
N ILE A 45 9.23 -2.22 -8.92
CA ILE A 45 8.29 -2.62 -7.88
C ILE A 45 8.26 -1.52 -6.80
N ILE A 46 7.08 -0.96 -6.54
CA ILE A 46 6.83 0.07 -5.54
C ILE A 46 6.06 -0.57 -4.38
N VAL A 47 6.60 -0.51 -3.18
CA VAL A 47 6.11 -1.26 -2.01
C VAL A 47 5.73 -0.33 -0.89
N PHE A 48 4.49 -0.48 -0.41
CA PHE A 48 3.94 0.27 0.71
C PHE A 48 3.88 -0.58 1.97
N THR A 49 4.25 0.02 3.09
CA THR A 49 4.16 -0.57 4.42
C THR A 49 2.72 -0.75 4.91
N SER A 50 2.49 -1.85 5.61
CA SER A 50 1.24 -2.14 6.33
C SER A 50 1.24 -1.53 7.73
N CYS A 51 0.10 -1.53 8.42
CA CYS A 51 0.00 -1.10 9.81
C CYS A 51 0.80 -2.00 10.76
N THR A 52 1.38 -1.38 11.78
CA THR A 52 2.02 -2.04 12.92
C THR A 52 1.14 -1.93 14.17
N LYS A 53 1.40 -2.80 15.15
CA LYS A 53 0.72 -2.74 16.45
C LYS A 53 1.11 -1.45 17.19
N VAL A 54 0.26 -0.99 18.10
CA VAL A 54 0.58 0.11 19.02
C VAL A 54 1.91 -0.16 19.72
N GLY A 55 2.79 0.84 19.79
CA GLY A 55 4.14 0.75 20.34
C GLY A 55 5.19 0.15 19.39
N GLN A 56 4.80 -0.29 18.18
CA GLN A 56 5.73 -0.77 17.16
C GLN A 56 5.88 0.25 16.03
N LYS A 57 7.11 0.69 15.79
CA LYS A 57 7.46 1.56 14.67
C LYS A 57 7.13 0.92 13.33
N ALA A 58 6.77 1.74 12.34
CA ALA A 58 6.63 1.30 10.95
C ALA A 58 7.88 0.57 10.44
N ARG A 59 7.69 -0.37 9.50
CA ARG A 59 8.75 -1.20 8.94
C ARG A 59 8.48 -1.54 7.49
N TYR A 60 9.55 -1.75 6.71
CA TYR A 60 9.43 -2.20 5.33
C TYR A 60 8.83 -3.61 5.24
N ASN A 61 7.78 -3.75 4.42
CA ASN A 61 7.10 -5.02 4.17
C ASN A 61 7.70 -5.74 2.95
N TYR A 62 7.52 -7.06 2.90
CA TYR A 62 7.83 -7.93 1.75
C TYR A 62 9.29 -7.95 1.27
N VAL A 63 10.24 -7.43 2.05
CA VAL A 63 11.67 -7.38 1.69
C VAL A 63 12.19 -8.78 1.30
N ARG A 64 11.92 -9.82 2.12
CA ARG A 64 12.31 -11.20 1.80
C ARG A 64 11.50 -11.79 0.65
N THR A 65 10.20 -11.50 0.58
CA THR A 65 9.31 -11.96 -0.50
C THR A 65 9.85 -11.57 -1.87
N LEU A 66 10.46 -10.39 -1.97
CA LEU A 66 10.90 -9.81 -3.23
C LEU A 66 12.37 -10.11 -3.61
N ASP A 67 13.14 -10.81 -2.77
CA ASP A 67 14.60 -11.02 -2.96
C ASP A 67 15.00 -11.64 -4.30
N LYS A 68 14.17 -12.56 -4.81
CA LYS A 68 14.46 -13.30 -6.04
C LYS A 68 14.31 -12.44 -7.30
N TYR A 69 13.43 -11.44 -7.28
CA TYR A 69 13.16 -10.60 -8.44
C TYR A 69 14.28 -9.60 -8.66
N LYS A 70 14.97 -9.72 -9.80
CA LYS A 70 16.10 -8.86 -10.16
C LYS A 70 15.61 -7.65 -10.96
N CYS A 71 14.82 -6.80 -10.33
CA CYS A 71 14.34 -5.52 -10.88
C CYS A 71 14.58 -4.37 -9.89
N ASN A 72 14.25 -3.14 -10.32
CA ASN A 72 14.28 -1.99 -9.42
C ASN A 72 13.17 -2.13 -8.37
N LYS A 73 13.44 -1.69 -7.14
CA LYS A 73 12.46 -1.72 -6.05
C LYS A 73 12.51 -0.46 -5.22
N LEU A 74 11.38 0.23 -5.11
CA LEU A 74 11.17 1.37 -4.25
C LEU A 74 10.29 0.96 -3.06
N PHE A 75 10.87 0.87 -1.87
CA PHE A 75 10.12 0.66 -0.64
C PHE A 75 9.88 2.00 0.05
N ILE A 76 8.63 2.37 0.31
CA ILE A 76 8.26 3.64 0.93
C ILE A 76 7.74 3.38 2.34
N LEU A 77 8.37 4.00 3.34
CA LEU A 77 7.98 3.88 4.74
C LEU A 77 6.95 4.96 5.09
N ASP A 78 5.88 4.57 5.76
CA ASP A 78 4.91 5.51 6.35
C ASP A 78 5.06 5.48 7.86
N ASP A 79 5.99 6.30 8.35
CA ASP A 79 6.27 6.54 9.77
C ASP A 79 5.71 7.88 10.28
N PHE A 80 4.71 8.41 9.57
CA PHE A 80 3.86 9.52 10.01
C PHE A 80 2.81 9.07 11.01
N GLY A 81 1.94 9.98 11.42
CA GLY A 81 0.76 9.65 12.20
C GLY A 81 1.04 9.46 13.68
N PHE A 82 -0.05 9.20 14.41
CA PHE A 82 0.01 8.88 15.83
C PHE A 82 0.92 7.67 16.09
N ASP A 83 1.89 7.83 16.99
CA ASP A 83 2.88 6.80 17.35
C ASP A 83 3.75 6.32 16.17
N LYS A 84 3.86 7.12 15.09
CA LYS A 84 4.68 6.82 13.90
C LYS A 84 4.31 5.49 13.22
N ARG A 85 3.02 5.13 13.25
CA ARG A 85 2.45 3.90 12.67
C ARG A 85 1.86 4.09 11.27
N GLY A 86 1.80 5.34 10.83
CA GLY A 86 1.42 5.76 9.51
C GLY A 86 0.20 6.66 9.47
N ALA A 87 0.14 7.46 8.40
CA ALA A 87 -0.97 8.35 8.07
C ALA A 87 -1.63 7.94 6.74
N TYR A 88 -1.56 6.65 6.38
CA TYR A 88 -2.04 6.12 5.10
C TYR A 88 -1.36 6.80 3.88
N TYR A 89 -0.19 7.40 4.08
CA TYR A 89 0.50 8.25 3.10
C TYR A 89 -0.34 9.46 2.66
N LEU A 90 -1.33 9.90 3.44
CA LEU A 90 -2.29 10.92 3.02
C LEU A 90 -1.90 12.31 3.52
N GLY A 91 -2.01 12.56 4.81
CA GLY A 91 -1.90 13.92 5.31
C GLY A 91 -1.83 14.06 6.81
N GLU A 92 -1.74 15.33 7.21
CA GLU A 92 -1.72 15.77 8.60
C GLU A 92 -2.58 17.03 8.73
N ASN A 93 -3.47 17.04 9.72
CA ASN A 93 -4.34 18.16 10.07
C ASN A 93 -5.19 18.71 8.90
N GLY A 94 -5.76 17.81 8.08
CA GLY A 94 -6.54 18.12 6.89
C GLY A 94 -5.70 18.53 5.67
N ASN A 95 -4.38 18.56 5.79
CA ASN A 95 -3.47 18.87 4.69
C ASN A 95 -2.84 17.62 4.10
N PHE A 96 -3.12 17.35 2.81
CA PHE A 96 -2.66 16.18 2.07
C PHE A 96 -1.26 16.37 1.44
N GLY A 97 -0.35 17.07 2.14
CA GLY A 97 1.02 17.28 1.65
C GLY A 97 1.86 16.00 1.68
N ILE A 98 1.58 15.06 2.58
CA ILE A 98 2.26 13.76 2.62
C ILE A 98 1.96 12.99 1.33
N GLU A 99 0.69 12.98 0.89
CA GLU A 99 0.26 12.37 -0.36
C GLU A 99 1.05 12.92 -1.55
N LYS A 100 1.12 14.26 -1.65
CA LYS A 100 1.83 14.95 -2.74
C LYS A 100 3.33 14.62 -2.75
N ASP A 101 3.97 14.59 -1.58
CA ASP A 101 5.40 14.30 -1.50
C ASP A 101 5.73 12.83 -1.78
N VAL A 102 4.82 11.90 -1.44
CA VAL A 102 4.93 10.49 -1.82
C VAL A 102 4.72 10.30 -3.32
N GLU A 103 3.74 10.97 -3.92
CA GLU A 103 3.52 10.98 -5.37
C GLU A 103 4.75 11.53 -6.10
N LEU A 104 5.31 12.66 -5.63
CA LEU A 104 6.52 13.25 -6.19
C LEU A 104 7.74 12.33 -6.09
N LEU A 105 7.89 11.58 -4.99
CA LEU A 105 8.95 10.57 -4.85
C LEU A 105 8.78 9.44 -5.90
N ILE A 106 7.56 8.95 -6.07
CA ILE A 106 7.23 7.89 -7.03
C ILE A 106 7.55 8.36 -8.45
N ASP A 107 7.01 9.52 -8.85
CA ASP A 107 7.18 10.07 -10.20
C ASP A 107 8.65 10.35 -10.51
N LYS A 108 9.38 11.00 -9.59
CA LYS A 108 10.83 11.20 -9.76
C LYS A 108 11.58 9.89 -9.86
N THR A 109 11.16 8.84 -9.16
CA THR A 109 11.84 7.54 -9.25
C THR A 109 11.58 6.88 -10.60
N ILE A 110 10.33 6.88 -11.07
CA ILE A 110 9.91 6.39 -12.39
C ILE A 110 10.70 7.11 -13.49
N CYS A 111 10.71 8.45 -13.49
CA CYS A 111 11.44 9.25 -14.47
C CYS A 111 12.95 8.98 -14.45
N ASN A 112 13.57 8.98 -13.26
CA ASN A 112 15.02 8.79 -13.12
C ASN A 112 15.50 7.39 -13.53
N LEU A 113 14.64 6.38 -13.40
CA LEU A 113 14.95 5.01 -13.80
C LEU A 113 14.52 4.71 -15.24
N ASN A 114 13.73 5.58 -15.86
CA ASN A 114 13.14 5.39 -17.18
C ASN A 114 12.44 4.02 -17.29
N THR A 115 11.51 3.79 -16.38
CA THR A 115 10.83 2.51 -16.19
C THR A 115 9.76 2.27 -17.24
N ASN A 116 9.63 1.01 -17.68
CA ASN A 116 8.59 0.60 -18.61
C ASN A 116 7.38 -0.04 -17.92
N LYS A 117 7.57 -0.58 -16.71
CA LYS A 117 6.55 -1.32 -15.99
C LYS A 117 6.62 -0.97 -14.51
N ASN A 118 5.52 -0.47 -13.97
CA ASN A 118 5.41 -0.03 -12.58
C ASN A 118 4.42 -0.92 -11.83
N ILE A 119 4.90 -1.60 -10.79
CA ILE A 119 4.15 -2.60 -10.04
C ILE A 119 3.97 -2.12 -8.60
N PHE A 120 2.75 -1.80 -8.19
CA PHE A 120 2.41 -1.26 -6.88
C PHE A 120 1.96 -2.41 -5.96
N ILE A 121 2.59 -2.57 -4.79
CA ILE A 121 2.35 -3.69 -3.90
C ILE A 121 2.09 -3.22 -2.48
N GLY A 122 1.04 -3.75 -1.86
CA GLY A 122 0.83 -3.62 -0.43
C GLY A 122 -0.38 -4.39 0.09
N SER A 123 -0.48 -4.53 1.40
CA SER A 123 -1.68 -5.10 2.04
C SER A 123 -2.18 -4.24 3.19
N SER A 124 -3.47 -4.36 3.49
CA SER A 124 -4.12 -3.56 4.54
C SER A 124 -3.92 -2.08 4.21
N LYS A 125 -3.33 -1.28 5.11
CA LYS A 125 -2.93 0.11 4.82
C LYS A 125 -2.09 0.24 3.56
N GLY A 126 -1.11 -0.64 3.39
CA GLY A 126 -0.27 -0.65 2.19
C GLY A 126 -1.05 -1.04 0.94
N GLY A 127 -2.11 -1.84 1.08
CA GLY A 127 -2.98 -2.24 -0.02
C GLY A 127 -3.86 -1.08 -0.49
N TYR A 128 -4.36 -0.28 0.46
CA TYR A 128 -4.99 1.00 0.15
C TYR A 128 -4.02 1.90 -0.62
N ALA A 129 -2.80 2.09 -0.11
CA ALA A 129 -1.81 2.95 -0.76
C ALA A 129 -1.42 2.44 -2.16
N ALA A 130 -1.17 1.13 -2.32
CA ALA A 130 -0.84 0.53 -3.61
C ALA A 130 -1.92 0.79 -4.65
N LEU A 131 -3.20 0.62 -4.27
CA LEU A 131 -4.32 0.93 -5.15
C LEU A 131 -4.44 2.44 -5.41
N TYR A 132 -4.32 3.25 -4.37
CA TYR A 132 -4.54 4.69 -4.43
C TYR A 132 -3.52 5.42 -5.31
N PHE A 133 -2.23 5.09 -5.18
CA PHE A 133 -1.18 5.68 -5.99
C PHE A 133 -1.02 4.97 -7.33
N GLY A 134 -1.19 3.64 -7.36
CA GLY A 134 -1.07 2.86 -8.59
C GLY A 134 -2.10 3.29 -9.64
N ILE A 135 -3.36 3.50 -9.24
CA ILE A 135 -4.42 3.85 -10.19
C ILE A 135 -4.14 5.18 -10.92
N LYS A 136 -3.36 6.08 -10.32
CA LYS A 136 -2.98 7.38 -10.92
C LYS A 136 -1.99 7.24 -12.07
N GLN A 137 -1.21 6.16 -12.10
CA GLN A 137 -0.24 5.88 -13.16
C GLN A 137 -0.94 5.13 -14.30
N ASN A 138 -0.59 5.45 -15.55
CA ASN A 138 -1.09 4.71 -16.70
C ASN A 138 -0.36 3.35 -16.82
N GLU A 139 -1.07 2.32 -17.31
CA GLU A 139 -0.53 0.97 -17.56
C GLU A 139 0.19 0.33 -16.36
N SER A 140 -0.24 0.68 -15.14
CA SER A 140 0.34 0.11 -13.93
C SER A 140 -0.23 -1.25 -13.60
N ILE A 141 0.55 -2.04 -12.86
CA ILE A 141 0.12 -3.30 -12.27
C ILE A 141 -0.02 -3.07 -10.76
N ILE A 142 -1.18 -3.38 -10.20
CA ILE A 142 -1.51 -3.13 -8.80
C ILE A 142 -1.79 -4.46 -8.12
N ILE A 143 -0.96 -4.86 -7.16
CA ILE A 143 -1.11 -6.09 -6.37
C ILE A 143 -1.49 -5.69 -4.95
N THR A 144 -2.77 -5.82 -4.60
CA THR A 144 -3.32 -5.35 -3.33
C THR A 144 -3.95 -6.47 -2.50
N GLY A 145 -3.68 -6.48 -1.19
CA GLY A 145 -4.20 -7.48 -0.26
C GLY A 145 -5.12 -6.86 0.78
N ALA A 146 -6.41 -7.23 0.79
CA ALA A 146 -7.42 -6.77 1.74
C ALA A 146 -7.31 -5.26 2.09
N PRO A 147 -7.41 -4.35 1.09
CA PRO A 147 -7.31 -2.91 1.31
C PRO A 147 -8.48 -2.37 2.14
N GLN A 148 -8.23 -1.43 3.06
CA GLN A 148 -9.31 -0.74 3.80
C GLN A 148 -9.93 0.36 2.95
N TYR A 149 -10.96 0.02 2.19
CA TYR A 149 -11.56 0.90 1.21
C TYR A 149 -12.39 2.05 1.83
N ASN A 150 -13.29 1.74 2.77
CA ASN A 150 -14.10 2.74 3.48
C ASN A 150 -13.27 3.34 4.62
N LEU A 151 -12.21 4.06 4.23
CA LEU A 151 -11.12 4.44 5.13
C LEU A 151 -11.59 5.28 6.34
N GLY A 152 -12.51 6.21 6.14
CA GLY A 152 -13.06 7.02 7.23
C GLY A 152 -13.79 6.16 8.27
N ASN A 153 -14.63 5.23 7.81
CA ASN A 153 -15.33 4.29 8.68
C ASN A 153 -14.34 3.39 9.42
N TYR A 154 -13.37 2.82 8.70
CA TYR A 154 -12.34 1.97 9.28
C TYR A 154 -11.53 2.70 10.35
N LEU A 155 -11.10 3.94 10.08
CA LEU A 155 -10.32 4.71 11.05
C LEU A 155 -11.16 5.24 12.22
N ASN A 156 -12.48 5.29 12.10
CA ASN A 156 -13.38 5.62 13.20
C ASN A 156 -13.61 4.44 14.18
N LEU A 157 -13.11 3.23 13.86
CA LEU A 157 -13.14 2.10 14.78
C LEU A 157 -12.25 2.34 16.02
N PRO A 158 -12.58 1.73 17.18
CA PRO A 158 -11.72 1.78 18.35
C PRO A 158 -10.27 1.35 18.04
N GLY A 159 -9.30 2.12 18.53
CA GLY A 159 -7.86 1.87 18.30
C GLY A 159 -7.27 2.52 17.04
N HIS A 160 -8.10 3.06 16.14
CA HIS A 160 -7.67 3.74 14.91
C HIS A 160 -7.99 5.25 14.88
N LYS A 161 -8.85 5.72 15.79
CA LYS A 161 -9.32 7.12 15.85
C LYS A 161 -8.22 8.17 15.89
N ASP A 162 -7.09 7.87 16.52
CA ASP A 162 -5.96 8.82 16.56
C ASP A 162 -5.32 9.02 15.18
N ILE A 163 -5.39 8.02 14.30
CA ILE A 163 -4.93 8.14 12.91
C ILE A 163 -5.91 9.02 12.13
N LEU A 164 -7.22 8.81 12.30
CA LEU A 164 -8.24 9.69 11.71
C LEU A 164 -8.03 11.15 12.13
N LYS A 165 -7.89 11.38 13.44
CA LYS A 165 -7.64 12.71 14.00
C LYS A 165 -6.33 13.31 13.50
N TYR A 166 -5.27 12.51 13.37
CA TYR A 166 -4.01 12.99 12.80
C TYR A 166 -4.19 13.45 11.35
N ILE A 167 -4.84 12.65 10.50
CA ILE A 167 -5.01 12.97 9.08
C ILE A 167 -5.94 14.17 8.90
N MET A 168 -7.05 14.23 9.64
CA MET A 168 -8.14 15.17 9.39
C MET A 168 -8.25 16.31 10.42
N TRP A 169 -7.35 16.38 11.42
CA TRP A 169 -7.40 17.26 12.60
C TRP A 169 -8.54 16.98 13.59
N LYS A 170 -9.70 16.55 13.07
CA LYS A 170 -10.94 16.32 13.83
C LYS A 170 -11.59 14.98 13.46
N ILE A 171 -12.49 14.53 14.31
CA ILE A 171 -13.31 13.33 14.09
C ILE A 171 -14.77 13.79 14.02
N ASP A 172 -15.26 13.97 12.80
CA ASP A 172 -16.65 14.30 12.50
C ASP A 172 -17.10 13.61 11.21
N LEU A 173 -18.40 13.71 10.90
CA LEU A 173 -19.00 13.05 9.74
C LEU A 173 -18.35 13.53 8.43
N ASP A 174 -18.09 14.83 8.29
CA ASP A 174 -17.42 15.39 7.10
C ASP A 174 -16.04 14.75 6.88
N SER A 175 -15.26 14.58 7.94
CA SER A 175 -13.92 13.97 7.87
C SER A 175 -13.99 12.49 7.50
N ILE A 176 -14.95 11.77 8.06
CA ILE A 176 -15.21 10.36 7.77
C ILE A 176 -15.63 10.19 6.31
N ASP A 177 -16.61 10.97 5.86
CA ASP A 177 -17.14 10.92 4.50
C ASP A 177 -16.10 11.35 3.47
N TYR A 178 -15.26 12.34 3.80
CA TYR A 178 -14.14 12.74 2.95
C TYR A 178 -13.21 11.55 2.67
N LEU A 179 -12.76 10.85 3.73
CA LEU A 179 -11.82 9.73 3.59
C LEU A 179 -12.47 8.50 2.93
N ASN A 180 -13.73 8.20 3.23
CA ASN A 180 -14.49 7.13 2.56
C ASN A 180 -14.56 7.35 1.04
N ASN A 181 -14.74 8.60 0.61
CA ASN A 181 -14.88 8.91 -0.81
C ASN A 181 -13.55 9.07 -1.56
N LEU A 182 -12.42 9.14 -0.86
CA LEU A 182 -11.13 9.49 -1.47
C LEU A 182 -10.69 8.46 -2.53
N MET A 183 -10.75 7.16 -2.20
CA MET A 183 -10.40 6.09 -3.13
C MET A 183 -11.38 6.04 -4.30
N LYS A 184 -12.70 6.13 -4.04
CA LYS A 184 -13.74 6.14 -5.07
C LYS A 184 -13.51 7.27 -6.08
N LYS A 185 -13.20 8.47 -5.60
CA LYS A 185 -12.88 9.63 -6.45
C LYS A 185 -11.62 9.37 -7.28
N SER A 186 -10.59 8.78 -6.70
CA SER A 186 -9.35 8.43 -7.41
C SER A 186 -9.62 7.43 -8.54
N ILE A 187 -10.29 6.32 -8.24
CA ILE A 187 -10.65 5.29 -9.24
C ILE A 187 -11.46 5.91 -10.38
N ASN A 188 -12.51 6.68 -10.06
CA ASN A 188 -13.34 7.32 -11.09
C ASN A 188 -12.57 8.33 -11.95
N LYS A 189 -11.59 9.04 -11.37
CA LYS A 189 -10.79 10.03 -12.09
C LYS A 189 -9.85 9.39 -13.11
N TYR A 190 -9.36 8.18 -12.82
CA TYR A 190 -8.32 7.50 -13.61
C TYR A 190 -8.83 6.21 -14.28
N LEU A 191 -10.12 6.14 -14.63
CA LEU A 191 -10.69 4.96 -15.31
C LEU A 191 -10.08 4.72 -16.69
N GLU A 192 -9.62 5.77 -17.36
CA GLU A 192 -8.99 5.69 -18.69
C GLU A 192 -7.57 5.12 -18.63
N ASN A 193 -6.95 5.07 -17.45
CA ASN A 193 -5.66 4.43 -17.29
C ASN A 193 -5.84 2.92 -17.48
N SER A 194 -5.05 2.32 -18.37
CA SER A 194 -5.13 0.89 -18.71
C SER A 194 -4.48 0.00 -17.62
N ASN A 195 -4.94 0.15 -16.38
CA ASN A 195 -4.38 -0.48 -15.20
C ASN A 195 -4.87 -1.92 -15.02
N LYS A 196 -4.01 -2.77 -14.45
CA LYS A 196 -4.35 -4.14 -14.04
C LYS A 196 -4.34 -4.27 -12.54
N ILE A 197 -5.45 -4.71 -11.96
CA ILE A 197 -5.60 -4.86 -10.51
C ILE A 197 -5.65 -6.34 -10.16
N TYR A 198 -4.70 -6.79 -9.35
CA TYR A 198 -4.65 -8.12 -8.73
C TYR A 198 -5.00 -7.97 -7.25
N ILE A 199 -6.20 -8.40 -6.86
CA ILE A 199 -6.72 -8.23 -5.51
C ILE A 199 -6.86 -9.56 -4.78
N HIS A 200 -6.22 -9.67 -3.62
CA HIS A 200 -6.32 -10.82 -2.72
C HIS A 200 -7.14 -10.45 -1.50
N TYR A 201 -8.14 -11.26 -1.14
CA TYR A 201 -8.95 -11.03 0.04
C TYR A 201 -9.64 -12.31 0.52
N SER A 202 -10.18 -12.27 1.73
CA SER A 202 -11.11 -13.30 2.18
C SER A 202 -12.53 -12.80 2.34
N ILE A 203 -13.50 -13.63 1.96
CA ILE A 203 -14.93 -13.38 2.21
C ILE A 203 -15.34 -13.69 3.67
N LYS A 204 -14.45 -14.24 4.49
CA LYS A 204 -14.73 -14.59 5.90
C LYS A 204 -13.96 -13.71 6.90
N GLU A 205 -13.16 -12.77 6.43
CA GLU A 205 -12.41 -11.87 7.32
C GLU A 205 -13.27 -10.71 7.82
N GLU A 206 -12.90 -10.16 8.97
CA GLU A 206 -13.67 -9.16 9.72
C GLU A 206 -13.93 -7.85 8.96
N THR A 207 -13.09 -7.51 7.98
CA THR A 207 -13.24 -6.29 7.15
C THR A 207 -13.95 -6.54 5.82
N TYR A 208 -14.42 -7.76 5.53
CA TYR A 208 -15.02 -8.07 4.24
C TYR A 208 -16.28 -7.25 3.97
N GLU A 209 -17.27 -7.37 4.85
CA GLU A 209 -18.57 -6.71 4.68
C GLU A 209 -18.48 -5.19 4.80
N SER A 210 -17.58 -4.67 5.64
CA SER A 210 -17.47 -3.22 5.90
C SER A 210 -16.65 -2.46 4.86
N ASP A 211 -15.72 -3.13 4.16
CA ASP A 211 -14.74 -2.46 3.31
C ASP A 211 -14.58 -3.16 1.96
N ILE A 212 -14.17 -4.43 1.97
CA ILE A 212 -13.68 -5.10 0.76
C ILE A 212 -14.82 -5.34 -0.23
N LYS A 213 -16.01 -5.71 0.24
CA LYS A 213 -17.18 -5.96 -0.59
C LYS A 213 -17.57 -4.75 -1.43
N ASP A 214 -17.57 -3.55 -0.82
CA ASP A 214 -17.88 -2.30 -1.50
C ASP A 214 -16.84 -1.94 -2.56
N LEU A 215 -15.55 -2.20 -2.29
CA LEU A 215 -14.50 -2.01 -3.28
C LEU A 215 -14.69 -2.96 -4.46
N ILE A 216 -14.95 -4.25 -4.20
CA ILE A 216 -15.16 -5.24 -5.26
C ILE A 216 -16.38 -4.85 -6.11
N SER A 217 -17.48 -4.44 -5.47
CA SER A 217 -18.66 -3.95 -6.18
C SER A 217 -18.36 -2.71 -7.02
N LEU A 218 -17.57 -1.76 -6.52
CA LEU A 218 -17.13 -0.61 -7.31
C LEU A 218 -16.32 -1.07 -8.53
N LEU A 219 -15.32 -1.93 -8.33
CA LEU A 219 -14.42 -2.39 -9.38
C LEU A 219 -15.15 -3.20 -10.46
N ASP A 220 -16.09 -4.07 -10.09
CA ASP A 220 -16.90 -4.87 -11.03
C ASP A 220 -17.82 -4.01 -11.91
N ASN A 221 -18.20 -2.84 -11.43
CA ASN A 221 -19.02 -1.89 -12.18
C ASN A 221 -18.20 -0.95 -13.07
N LYS A 222 -16.89 -1.19 -13.22
CA LYS A 222 -15.98 -0.39 -14.03
C LYS A 222 -15.30 -1.25 -15.08
N GLU A 223 -14.94 -0.64 -16.20
CA GLU A 223 -14.16 -1.27 -17.27
C GLU A 223 -12.66 -1.30 -16.92
N ILE A 224 -12.31 -1.81 -15.73
CA ILE A 224 -10.92 -2.01 -15.30
C ILE A 224 -10.62 -3.51 -15.30
N GLU A 225 -9.42 -3.91 -15.75
CA GLU A 225 -8.98 -5.30 -15.68
C GLU A 225 -8.69 -5.70 -14.21
N VAL A 226 -9.55 -6.54 -13.63
CA VAL A 226 -9.47 -6.94 -12.21
C VAL A 226 -9.41 -8.46 -12.08
N HIS A 227 -8.33 -8.95 -11.49
CA HIS A 227 -8.06 -10.35 -11.16
C HIS A 227 -8.21 -10.57 -9.66
N LYS A 228 -9.06 -11.52 -9.24
CA LYS A 228 -9.41 -11.74 -7.83
C LYS A 228 -8.86 -13.08 -7.33
N ASP A 229 -8.07 -13.05 -6.26
CA ASP A 229 -7.73 -14.24 -5.47
C ASP A 229 -8.56 -14.29 -4.20
N ILE A 230 -9.65 -15.06 -4.25
CA ILE A 230 -10.65 -15.16 -3.19
C ILE A 230 -10.29 -16.31 -2.24
N LYS A 231 -10.29 -16.05 -0.93
CA LYS A 231 -10.03 -17.03 0.14
C LYS A 231 -11.11 -17.04 1.21
N GLU A 232 -10.98 -17.95 2.16
CA GLU A 232 -11.92 -18.14 3.27
C GLU A 232 -11.25 -18.17 4.67
N TYR A 233 -10.12 -17.47 4.84
CA TYR A 233 -9.51 -17.31 6.17
C TYR A 233 -10.35 -16.37 7.03
N LYS A 234 -10.37 -16.60 8.35
CA LYS A 234 -11.31 -15.89 9.25
C LYS A 234 -10.76 -14.58 9.81
N TYR A 235 -9.44 -14.47 9.92
CA TYR A 235 -8.81 -13.34 10.58
C TYR A 235 -7.95 -12.55 9.59
N HIS A 236 -8.09 -11.22 9.58
CA HIS A 236 -7.28 -10.32 8.76
C HIS A 236 -5.77 -10.53 8.97
N SER A 237 -5.38 -10.92 10.18
CA SER A 237 -3.98 -11.26 10.51
C SER A 237 -3.39 -12.42 9.69
N GLU A 238 -4.23 -13.31 9.15
CA GLU A 238 -3.83 -14.43 8.31
C GLU A 238 -3.38 -13.99 6.91
N LEU A 239 -3.69 -12.76 6.50
CA LEU A 239 -3.17 -12.15 5.27
C LEU A 239 -1.64 -12.25 5.17
N THR A 240 -0.95 -12.15 6.31
CA THR A 240 0.51 -12.32 6.41
C THR A 240 1.03 -13.70 5.96
N ARG A 241 0.15 -14.71 5.89
CA ARG A 241 0.47 -16.06 5.42
C ARG A 241 0.19 -16.23 3.93
N PHE A 242 -0.90 -15.66 3.42
CA PHE A 242 -1.38 -15.93 2.06
C PHE A 242 -0.86 -14.91 1.04
N PHE A 243 -0.89 -13.62 1.39
CA PHE A 243 -0.56 -12.56 0.44
C PHE A 243 0.90 -12.59 -0.06
N PRO A 244 1.93 -12.94 0.73
CA PRO A 244 3.29 -13.07 0.20
C PRO A 244 3.43 -14.12 -0.91
N GLN A 245 2.66 -15.21 -0.85
CA GLN A 245 2.68 -16.21 -1.92
C GLN A 245 1.93 -15.70 -3.15
N TYR A 246 0.80 -15.02 -2.95
CA TYR A 246 0.07 -14.40 -4.06
C TYR A 246 0.91 -13.37 -4.81
N ILE A 247 1.62 -12.48 -4.09
CA ILE A 247 2.60 -11.56 -4.68
C ILE A 247 3.57 -12.33 -5.59
N LYS A 248 4.13 -13.44 -5.09
CA LYS A 248 5.11 -14.20 -5.87
C LYS A 248 4.51 -14.79 -7.13
N ASN A 249 3.31 -15.36 -7.04
CA ASN A 249 2.63 -15.96 -8.19
C ASN A 249 2.41 -14.92 -9.31
N ILE A 250 1.93 -13.72 -8.96
CA ILE A 250 1.71 -12.65 -9.95
C ILE A 250 3.03 -12.12 -10.50
N LEU A 251 4.03 -11.90 -9.64
CA LEU A 251 5.34 -11.41 -10.12
C LEU A 251 6.05 -12.44 -11.02
N ASP A 252 5.86 -13.74 -10.79
CA ASP A 252 6.38 -14.79 -11.66
C ASP A 252 5.68 -14.80 -13.04
N GLU A 253 4.47 -14.26 -13.16
CA GLU A 253 3.75 -14.10 -14.43
C GLU A 253 4.12 -12.80 -15.16
N VAL A 254 4.30 -11.70 -14.43
CA VAL A 254 4.44 -10.37 -15.04
C VAL A 254 5.87 -9.86 -15.14
N ILE A 255 6.84 -10.46 -14.43
CA ILE A 255 8.27 -10.07 -14.48
C ILE A 255 9.13 -11.13 -15.17
N MET A 256 8.86 -12.41 -14.94
CA MET A 256 9.65 -13.52 -15.50
C MET A 256 9.15 -13.93 -16.88
#